data_AF-A0A966EKN1-F1
#
_entry.id   AF-A0A966EKN1-F1
#
_cell.length_a   1.000
_cell.length_b   1.000
_cell.length_c   1.000
_cell.angle_alpha   90.00
_cell.angle_beta   90.00
_cell.angle_gamma   90.00
#
_symmetry.space_group_name_H-M   'P 1'
#
loop_
_entity.id
_entity.type
_entity.pdbx_description
1 polymer ?
#
loop_
_entity_poly.entity_id
_entity_poly.type
_entity_poly.pdbx_seq_one_letter_code
_entity_poly.pdbx_strand_id
1 'polypeptide(L)'
;MTLNLLKPLKSMLSILFLCFSVTQAEAIDLLVPSEYPTIQQAIFAAYSGDQILVSPGTYQENLSYIGKDISILSTAGSDQTTIDGSLLTLGPDEGATVTFSGGETELAILDGFTITGGTGRPITDSSGTYRRGGGIRIFIASPTIKNCVLSGNSAEFGSGLYAEETLSLDLSDVSISGNNALEGAGIYLSNCGVINLQNCSFSNNSSLTAGGGITLNLCSQVSINTCSLLNNSAIIGGGIYSRLSAITMSNLQLRNNQASLLGGAITLYQSTTTIDSSSIIGNFSSRGGGIGLDGGTLSINSSIIASNTANTNGGAIASTINLTEVEIHRSTITGNTSGGSSVGSSGGVFYPPTNSGGALSTLLVNHCLLWNPVTLEIDIPTLAQVDYSVISSGYPGSTVFLFVPVFTNPLIEDFSLDPNSPAIDAGDPLYGLDPDNTAPDLGAIFYDQRPLPLLDFSCSIPNPCSQEVTLNWESAGPADFFLISGGPDPSQLLPITTVLGTETSLVHDPGLSGMMTYCVEPSLGGFTPATGASCCEINVPPLIPQIPISNLICNLDTATCIADLTWDNESSYSSINLQLGATSLTLPGNVTSVTLPAP
;
A
#
# COMPACT_ATOMS: atom_id res chain seq x y z
N MET A 1 -60.83 29.51 -52.77
CA MET A 1 -61.10 28.08 -52.47
C MET A 1 -60.09 27.28 -53.29
N THR A 2 -59.11 26.63 -52.63
CA THR A 2 -58.26 25.48 -53.07
C THR A 2 -57.47 25.60 -54.40
N LEU A 3 -56.21 25.18 -54.60
CA LEU A 3 -55.27 24.28 -53.91
C LEU A 3 -53.85 24.48 -54.52
N ASN A 4 -52.81 24.06 -53.79
CA ASN A 4 -51.36 24.01 -54.10
C ASN A 4 -50.96 23.26 -55.40
N LEU A 5 -49.84 23.64 -56.05
CA LEU A 5 -48.50 23.00 -55.97
C LEU A 5 -47.55 23.40 -57.14
N LEU A 6 -46.27 23.63 -56.81
CA LEU A 6 -45.01 23.22 -57.47
C LEU A 6 -43.91 24.30 -57.55
N LYS A 7 -42.72 23.91 -57.07
CA LYS A 7 -41.44 24.65 -56.94
C LYS A 7 -40.90 25.18 -58.29
N PRO A 8 -39.86 26.04 -58.26
CA PRO A 8 -38.54 25.48 -58.61
C PRO A 8 -37.35 25.96 -57.77
N LEU A 9 -36.34 25.10 -57.81
CA LEU A 9 -34.97 25.17 -57.29
C LEU A 9 -34.15 26.26 -58.03
N LYS A 10 -33.41 27.12 -57.31
CA LYS A 10 -32.28 27.88 -57.88
C LYS A 10 -31.22 28.18 -56.79
N SER A 11 -29.96 28.06 -57.20
CA SER A 11 -28.73 28.58 -56.59
C SER A 11 -27.98 27.66 -55.62
N MET A 12 -27.12 26.77 -56.15
CA MET A 12 -25.92 26.33 -55.44
C MET A 12 -24.77 27.29 -55.79
N LEU A 13 -24.34 28.01 -54.76
CA LEU A 13 -23.15 28.85 -54.71
C LEU A 13 -21.95 27.92 -54.42
N SER A 14 -20.99 27.86 -55.32
CA SER A 14 -19.77 27.06 -55.19
C SER A 14 -18.87 27.64 -54.09
N ILE A 15 -18.98 27.13 -52.86
CA ILE A 15 -18.02 27.42 -51.79
C ILE A 15 -16.83 26.48 -51.99
N LEU A 16 -15.69 27.05 -52.37
CA LEU A 16 -14.40 26.38 -52.41
C LEU A 16 -13.96 26.13 -50.95
N PHE A 17 -14.27 24.95 -50.42
CA PHE A 17 -13.75 24.47 -49.14
C PHE A 17 -12.26 24.15 -49.33
N LEU A 18 -11.38 25.08 -48.95
CA LEU A 18 -9.95 24.78 -48.79
C LEU A 18 -9.84 23.88 -47.55
N CYS A 19 -9.86 22.58 -47.75
CA CYS A 19 -9.44 21.62 -46.73
C CYS A 19 -7.95 21.85 -46.46
N PHE A 20 -7.61 22.63 -45.43
CA PHE A 20 -6.35 22.45 -44.74
C PHE A 20 -6.42 21.07 -44.07
N SER A 21 -5.91 20.05 -44.76
CA SER A 21 -5.50 18.82 -44.09
C SER A 21 -4.36 19.21 -43.16
N VAL A 22 -4.66 19.35 -41.86
CA VAL A 22 -3.64 19.24 -40.83
C VAL A 22 -3.13 17.81 -40.94
N THR A 23 -2.04 17.61 -41.67
CA THR A 23 -1.27 16.38 -41.57
C THR A 23 -0.72 16.38 -40.15
N GLN A 24 -1.35 15.63 -39.26
CA GLN A 24 -0.75 15.29 -37.98
C GLN A 24 0.58 14.61 -38.35
N ALA A 25 1.70 15.27 -38.05
CA ALA A 25 3.00 14.63 -38.18
C ALA A 25 2.96 13.41 -37.26
N GLU A 26 3.25 12.22 -37.80
CA GLU A 26 3.39 11.04 -36.97
C GLU A 26 4.53 11.29 -35.98
N ALA A 27 4.28 11.01 -34.71
CA ALA A 27 5.32 11.04 -33.68
C ALA A 27 6.44 10.09 -34.11
N ILE A 28 7.68 10.58 -34.14
CA ILE A 28 8.84 9.78 -34.50
C ILE A 28 9.70 9.45 -33.28
N ASP A 29 10.42 8.33 -33.36
CA ASP A 29 11.44 7.96 -32.40
C ASP A 29 12.79 8.52 -32.85
N LEU A 30 13.45 9.29 -31.98
CA LEU A 30 14.81 9.79 -32.17
C LEU A 30 15.76 9.00 -31.27
N LEU A 31 16.78 8.38 -31.85
CA LEU A 31 17.65 7.46 -31.10
C LEU A 31 18.95 8.12 -30.62
N VAL A 32 19.20 8.05 -29.31
CA VAL A 32 20.44 8.55 -28.67
C VAL A 32 21.23 7.37 -28.09
N PRO A 33 22.53 7.19 -28.42
CA PRO A 33 23.37 8.08 -29.22
C PRO A 33 23.46 7.71 -30.71
N SER A 34 22.75 6.68 -31.19
CA SER A 34 23.01 6.09 -32.51
C SER A 34 22.68 7.00 -33.69
N GLU A 35 21.69 7.88 -33.54
CA GLU A 35 21.33 8.88 -34.55
C GLU A 35 21.77 10.28 -34.13
N TYR A 36 21.57 10.62 -32.86
CA TYR A 36 21.96 11.90 -32.28
C TYR A 36 23.02 11.67 -31.19
N PRO A 37 24.24 12.23 -31.33
CA PRO A 37 25.31 12.03 -30.35
C PRO A 37 24.99 12.42 -28.91
N THR A 38 24.05 13.36 -28.71
CA THR A 38 23.66 13.87 -27.39
C THR A 38 22.14 14.01 -27.29
N ILE A 39 21.61 13.98 -26.07
CA ILE A 39 20.16 14.11 -25.83
C ILE A 39 19.69 15.50 -26.25
N GLN A 40 20.43 16.57 -25.92
CA GLN A 40 20.03 17.93 -26.29
C GLN A 40 19.99 18.14 -27.81
N GLN A 41 20.84 17.48 -28.59
CA GLN A 41 20.78 17.51 -30.05
C GLN A 41 19.50 16.85 -30.58
N ALA A 42 19.07 15.74 -30.00
CA ALA A 42 17.79 15.12 -30.33
C ALA A 42 16.62 16.06 -29.96
N ILE A 43 16.67 16.74 -28.80
CA ILE A 43 15.66 17.75 -28.42
C ILE A 43 15.57 18.87 -29.46
N PHE A 44 16.70 19.35 -30.00
CA PHE A 44 16.67 20.38 -31.04
C PHE A 44 15.98 19.91 -32.32
N ALA A 45 16.15 18.64 -32.70
CA ALA A 45 15.56 18.06 -33.90
C ALA A 45 14.09 17.66 -33.75
N ALA A 46 13.65 17.27 -32.54
CA ALA A 46 12.30 16.79 -32.26
C ALA A 46 11.21 17.88 -32.45
N TYR A 47 10.00 17.45 -32.79
CA TYR A 47 8.76 18.24 -32.68
C TYR A 47 7.95 17.78 -31.47
N SER A 48 7.06 18.63 -30.94
CA SER A 48 6.13 18.21 -29.88
C SER A 48 5.33 16.98 -30.33
N GLY A 49 5.24 15.97 -29.47
CA GLY A 49 4.67 14.65 -29.74
C GLY A 49 5.71 13.57 -29.99
N ASP A 50 6.95 13.92 -30.36
CA ASP A 50 8.02 12.96 -30.62
C ASP A 50 8.56 12.30 -29.34
N GLN A 51 9.24 11.18 -29.53
CA GLN A 51 9.92 10.43 -28.47
C GLN A 51 11.43 10.41 -28.71
N ILE A 52 12.21 10.59 -27.65
CA ILE A 52 13.66 10.46 -27.65
C ILE A 52 14.01 9.21 -26.82
N LEU A 53 14.50 8.17 -27.50
CA LEU A 53 14.88 6.91 -26.87
C LEU A 53 16.38 6.92 -26.57
N VAL A 54 16.72 6.86 -25.29
CA VAL A 54 18.09 6.97 -24.80
C VAL A 54 18.61 5.59 -24.38
N SER A 55 19.71 5.16 -25.01
CA SER A 55 20.41 3.92 -24.67
C SER A 55 21.09 4.02 -23.28
N PRO A 56 21.41 2.88 -22.63
CA PRO A 56 22.20 2.88 -21.39
C PRO A 56 23.50 3.68 -21.51
N GLY A 57 23.82 4.46 -20.48
CA GLY A 57 25.05 5.25 -20.45
C GLY A 57 24.98 6.47 -19.53
N THR A 58 26.12 7.16 -19.40
CA THR A 58 26.22 8.44 -18.70
C THR A 58 26.36 9.57 -19.70
N TYR A 59 25.41 10.48 -19.68
CA TYR A 59 25.30 11.63 -20.57
C TYR A 59 25.64 12.90 -19.77
N GLN A 60 26.79 13.48 -20.05
CA GLN A 60 27.25 14.71 -19.40
C GLN A 60 26.66 15.92 -20.12
N GLU A 61 25.44 16.30 -19.73
CA GLU A 61 24.63 17.32 -20.39
C GLU A 61 23.75 18.06 -19.38
N ASN A 62 23.38 19.30 -19.69
CA ASN A 62 22.22 19.96 -19.11
C ASN A 62 21.13 20.05 -20.16
N LEU A 63 19.95 19.54 -19.84
CA LEU A 63 18.83 19.46 -20.77
C LEU A 63 17.86 20.64 -20.59
N SER A 64 17.38 21.17 -21.69
CA SER A 64 16.26 22.12 -21.75
C SER A 64 15.24 21.63 -22.76
N TYR A 65 14.00 21.44 -22.30
CA TYR A 65 12.88 21.01 -23.14
C TYR A 65 12.41 22.08 -24.13
N ILE A 66 12.85 23.35 -23.94
CA ILE A 66 12.62 24.48 -24.85
C ILE A 66 11.16 24.66 -25.29
N GLY A 67 10.20 24.34 -24.41
CA GLY A 67 8.76 24.47 -24.66
C GLY A 67 8.17 23.37 -25.55
N LYS A 68 8.87 22.23 -25.70
CA LYS A 68 8.38 21.09 -26.47
C LYS A 68 7.75 20.04 -25.55
N ASP A 69 6.57 19.58 -25.94
CA ASP A 69 5.89 18.43 -25.32
C ASP A 69 6.42 17.14 -25.95
N ILE A 70 7.63 16.74 -25.57
CA ILE A 70 8.32 15.53 -26.03
C ILE A 70 8.48 14.53 -24.89
N SER A 71 8.59 13.24 -25.23
CA SER A 71 8.92 12.21 -24.24
C SER A 71 10.40 11.85 -24.35
N ILE A 72 11.16 12.00 -23.26
CA ILE A 72 12.55 11.53 -23.16
C ILE A 72 12.55 10.29 -22.28
N LEU A 73 12.92 9.14 -22.87
CA LEU A 73 12.74 7.82 -22.27
C LEU A 73 14.07 7.06 -22.23
N SER A 74 14.45 6.55 -21.07
CA SER A 74 15.54 5.58 -20.96
C SER A 74 15.07 4.20 -21.40
N THR A 75 15.84 3.54 -22.25
CA THR A 75 15.55 2.17 -22.72
C THR A 75 15.92 1.08 -21.72
N ALA A 76 16.61 1.43 -20.62
CA ALA A 76 17.06 0.48 -19.59
C ALA A 76 16.81 0.93 -18.15
N GLY A 77 16.04 2.00 -17.94
CA GLY A 77 15.72 2.54 -16.62
C GLY A 77 16.86 3.34 -15.97
N SER A 78 16.58 3.84 -14.77
CA SER A 78 17.42 4.82 -14.06
C SER A 78 18.71 4.23 -13.50
N ASP A 79 18.74 2.92 -13.27
CA ASP A 79 19.93 2.20 -12.80
C ASP A 79 21.05 2.15 -13.84
N GLN A 80 20.74 2.34 -15.12
CA GLN A 80 21.69 2.17 -16.23
C GLN A 80 21.85 3.42 -17.11
N THR A 81 21.02 4.44 -16.91
CA THR A 81 21.03 5.66 -17.71
C THR A 81 21.06 6.90 -16.82
N THR A 82 22.12 7.70 -16.96
CA THR A 82 22.39 8.87 -16.11
C THR A 82 22.52 10.12 -16.94
N ILE A 83 21.86 11.20 -16.51
CA ILE A 83 22.09 12.58 -16.97
C ILE A 83 22.87 13.28 -15.86
N ASP A 84 24.12 13.67 -16.16
CA ASP A 84 25.06 14.25 -15.20
C ASP A 84 25.36 15.71 -15.57
N GLY A 85 24.86 16.64 -14.73
CA GLY A 85 24.99 18.08 -14.90
C GLY A 85 26.31 18.67 -14.37
N SER A 86 27.26 17.86 -13.91
CA SER A 86 28.44 18.33 -13.15
C SER A 86 29.47 19.14 -13.95
N LEU A 87 29.51 19.02 -15.29
CA LEU A 87 30.63 19.53 -16.11
C LEU A 87 30.37 20.86 -16.85
N LEU A 88 29.19 21.47 -16.71
CA LEU A 88 28.76 22.59 -17.55
C LEU A 88 28.22 23.76 -16.71
N THR A 89 29.13 24.45 -16.02
CA THR A 89 28.78 25.64 -15.22
C THR A 89 28.54 26.91 -16.04
N LEU A 90 28.60 26.86 -17.39
CA LEU A 90 28.54 28.05 -18.26
C LEU A 90 27.75 27.83 -19.58
N GLY A 91 26.48 27.39 -19.45
CA GLY A 91 25.38 27.58 -20.42
C GLY A 91 24.54 26.31 -20.72
N PRO A 92 23.24 26.38 -21.12
CA PRO A 92 22.28 27.49 -21.15
C PRO A 92 21.02 27.20 -20.28
N ASP A 93 21.08 27.11 -18.96
CA ASP A 93 20.92 28.26 -18.06
C ASP A 93 21.39 27.87 -16.62
N GLU A 94 22.68 27.57 -16.56
CA GLU A 94 23.68 27.71 -15.46
C GLU A 94 23.44 27.04 -14.11
N GLY A 95 23.00 25.78 -14.15
CA GLY A 95 23.31 24.81 -13.09
C GLY A 95 22.28 23.69 -12.91
N ALA A 96 21.07 23.84 -13.44
CA ALA A 96 20.06 22.78 -13.38
C ALA A 96 20.38 21.65 -14.37
N THR A 97 20.30 20.38 -13.96
CA THR A 97 20.57 19.24 -14.87
C THR A 97 19.47 19.09 -15.93
N VAL A 98 18.20 19.28 -15.57
CA VAL A 98 17.07 19.29 -16.50
C VAL A 98 16.18 20.51 -16.24
N THR A 99 15.76 21.20 -17.30
CA THR A 99 14.91 22.39 -17.22
C THR A 99 13.66 22.28 -18.08
N PHE A 100 12.52 22.60 -17.46
CA PHE A 100 11.23 22.88 -18.09
C PHE A 100 10.88 24.35 -17.81
N SER A 101 10.90 25.19 -18.84
CA SER A 101 10.61 26.62 -18.66
C SER A 101 10.08 27.32 -19.91
N GLY A 102 9.57 26.55 -20.86
CA GLY A 102 9.03 27.04 -22.13
C GLY A 102 7.51 26.93 -22.24
N GLY A 103 6.81 26.57 -21.15
CA GLY A 103 5.36 26.33 -21.17
C GLY A 103 5.00 24.88 -21.49
N GLU A 104 5.90 23.93 -21.23
CA GLU A 104 5.65 22.50 -21.39
C GLU A 104 4.44 22.04 -20.57
N THR A 105 3.67 21.10 -21.10
CA THR A 105 2.45 20.53 -20.47
C THR A 105 2.73 19.14 -19.89
N GLU A 106 1.70 18.45 -19.37
CA GLU A 106 1.85 17.09 -18.85
C GLU A 106 2.34 16.07 -19.89
N LEU A 107 2.28 16.43 -21.17
CA LEU A 107 2.78 15.65 -22.31
C LEU A 107 4.31 15.71 -22.46
N ALA A 108 4.99 16.63 -21.77
CA ALA A 108 6.44 16.59 -21.63
C ALA A 108 6.81 15.57 -20.54
N ILE A 109 7.37 14.43 -20.97
CA ILE A 109 7.61 13.27 -20.11
C ILE A 109 9.11 13.03 -19.96
N LEU A 110 9.58 12.91 -18.72
CA LEU A 110 10.91 12.40 -18.39
C LEU A 110 10.79 11.06 -17.67
N ASP A 111 11.31 9.98 -18.27
CA ASP A 111 11.12 8.62 -17.78
C ASP A 111 12.42 7.81 -17.69
N GLY A 112 12.74 7.32 -16.49
CA GLY A 112 13.75 6.27 -16.32
C GLY A 112 15.20 6.75 -16.23
N PHE A 113 15.47 7.93 -15.67
CA PHE A 113 16.84 8.48 -15.58
C PHE A 113 17.30 8.67 -14.13
N THR A 114 18.59 8.40 -13.89
CA THR A 114 19.30 9.04 -12.79
C THR A 114 19.70 10.46 -13.19
N ILE A 115 19.41 11.45 -12.35
CA ILE A 115 19.68 12.88 -12.56
C ILE A 115 20.54 13.38 -11.40
N THR A 116 21.76 13.81 -11.72
CA THR A 116 22.79 14.15 -10.73
C THR A 116 23.64 15.35 -11.15
N GLY A 117 24.47 15.82 -10.22
CA GLY A 117 25.53 16.80 -10.46
C GLY A 117 25.06 18.24 -10.65
N GLY A 118 23.75 18.49 -10.57
CA GLY A 118 23.18 19.81 -10.78
C GLY A 118 23.43 20.75 -9.60
N THR A 119 23.74 22.01 -9.92
CA THR A 119 24.04 23.09 -8.96
C THR A 119 22.95 24.17 -8.89
N GLY A 120 21.90 24.06 -9.69
CA GLY A 120 20.78 25.00 -9.76
C GLY A 120 21.10 26.31 -10.47
N ARG A 121 20.09 26.92 -11.09
CA ARG A 121 20.20 28.18 -11.83
C ARG A 121 20.24 29.37 -10.88
N PRO A 122 21.21 30.30 -10.97
CA PRO A 122 21.18 31.55 -10.21
C PRO A 122 20.04 32.46 -10.70
N ILE A 123 19.13 32.82 -9.79
CA ILE A 123 18.01 33.72 -10.03
C ILE A 123 18.09 34.87 -9.03
N THR A 124 18.07 36.10 -9.55
CA THR A 124 18.04 37.32 -8.75
C THR A 124 16.64 37.90 -8.74
N ASP A 125 16.05 38.03 -7.55
CA ASP A 125 14.77 38.69 -7.32
C ASP A 125 14.84 39.64 -6.11
N SER A 126 13.69 40.06 -5.59
CA SER A 126 13.62 40.97 -4.43
C SER A 126 14.15 40.35 -3.13
N SER A 127 14.31 39.03 -3.05
CA SER A 127 14.80 38.30 -1.88
C SER A 127 16.31 38.09 -1.89
N GLY A 128 16.98 38.26 -3.04
CA GLY A 128 18.41 38.04 -3.22
C GLY A 128 18.74 37.31 -4.51
N THR A 129 19.97 36.80 -4.59
CA THR A 129 20.39 35.90 -5.68
C THR A 129 20.56 34.51 -5.10
N TYR A 130 19.76 33.57 -5.59
CA TYR A 130 19.77 32.18 -5.11
C TYR A 130 19.75 31.19 -6.26
N ARG A 131 20.36 30.02 -6.04
CA ARG A 131 20.36 28.89 -6.98
C ARG A 131 19.12 28.03 -6.78
N ARG A 132 18.38 27.77 -7.85
CA ARG A 132 17.11 27.02 -7.83
C ARG A 132 17.15 25.82 -8.77
N GLY A 133 16.66 24.66 -8.30
CA GLY A 133 16.45 23.46 -9.11
C GLY A 133 17.75 22.79 -9.52
N GLY A 134 18.41 22.10 -8.60
CA GLY A 134 19.68 21.40 -8.85
C GLY A 134 19.52 20.33 -9.92
N GLY A 135 18.82 19.24 -9.61
CA GLY A 135 18.51 18.19 -10.57
C GLY A 135 17.53 18.68 -11.63
N ILE A 136 16.32 19.06 -11.20
CA ILE A 136 15.26 19.51 -12.10
C ILE A 136 14.78 20.91 -11.70
N ARG A 137 14.64 21.79 -12.69
CA ARG A 137 13.98 23.10 -12.54
C ARG A 137 12.74 23.19 -13.42
N ILE A 138 11.61 23.53 -12.82
CA ILE A 138 10.32 23.75 -13.48
C ILE A 138 9.89 25.18 -13.20
N PHE A 139 9.55 25.94 -14.25
CA PHE A 139 9.08 27.31 -14.12
C PHE A 139 8.03 27.59 -15.19
N ILE A 140 6.78 27.86 -14.77
CA ILE A 140 5.65 28.07 -15.69
C ILE A 140 5.55 26.92 -16.71
N ALA A 141 5.63 25.69 -16.22
CA ALA A 141 5.53 24.44 -16.98
C ALA A 141 4.89 23.37 -16.11
N SER A 142 4.38 22.29 -16.71
CA SER A 142 3.61 21.24 -16.01
C SER A 142 4.00 19.82 -16.44
N PRO A 143 5.27 19.41 -16.38
CA PRO A 143 5.73 18.14 -16.92
C PRO A 143 5.30 16.92 -16.08
N THR A 144 5.40 15.73 -16.69
CA THR A 144 5.30 14.43 -16.01
C THR A 144 6.70 13.83 -15.80
N ILE A 145 7.02 13.46 -14.57
CA ILE A 145 8.32 12.86 -14.21
C ILE A 145 8.08 11.49 -13.58
N LYS A 146 8.69 10.44 -14.14
CA LYS A 146 8.49 9.08 -13.63
C LYS A 146 9.71 8.16 -13.70
N ASN A 147 9.75 7.15 -12.83
CA ASN A 147 10.82 6.16 -12.75
C ASN A 147 12.24 6.75 -12.63
N CYS A 148 12.35 7.96 -12.07
CA CYS A 148 13.60 8.72 -12.02
C CYS A 148 14.27 8.65 -10.64
N VAL A 149 15.58 8.84 -10.62
CA VAL A 149 16.38 8.99 -9.40
C VAL A 149 17.03 10.38 -9.40
N LEU A 150 16.66 11.24 -8.45
CA LEU A 150 17.21 12.59 -8.28
C LEU A 150 18.17 12.55 -7.09
N SER A 151 19.47 12.46 -7.36
CA SER A 151 20.45 12.25 -6.30
C SER A 151 21.72 13.06 -6.47
N GLY A 152 22.35 13.41 -5.34
CA GLY A 152 23.64 14.11 -5.34
C GLY A 152 23.60 15.50 -5.96
N ASN A 153 22.43 16.15 -5.96
CA ASN A 153 22.30 17.52 -6.45
C ASN A 153 22.52 18.53 -5.32
N SER A 154 22.84 19.77 -5.69
CA SER A 154 22.96 20.90 -4.77
C SER A 154 22.28 22.15 -5.34
N ALA A 155 21.44 22.81 -4.56
CA ALA A 155 20.93 24.14 -4.88
C ALA A 155 20.49 24.81 -3.58
N GLU A 156 20.27 26.12 -3.57
CA GLU A 156 19.72 26.77 -2.37
C GLU A 156 18.23 26.43 -2.20
N PHE A 157 17.47 26.35 -3.29
CA PHE A 157 16.07 25.94 -3.27
C PHE A 157 15.81 24.76 -4.20
N GLY A 158 15.19 23.70 -3.68
CA GLY A 158 14.75 22.56 -4.50
C GLY A 158 15.93 21.86 -5.14
N SER A 159 16.83 21.30 -4.33
CA SER A 159 18.07 20.72 -4.84
C SER A 159 17.81 19.51 -5.74
N GLY A 160 16.97 18.56 -5.33
CA GLY A 160 16.47 17.53 -6.24
C GLY A 160 15.60 18.14 -7.33
N LEU A 161 14.50 18.79 -6.94
CA LEU A 161 13.58 19.47 -7.85
C LEU A 161 13.06 20.78 -7.27
N TYR A 162 13.03 21.80 -8.12
CA TYR A 162 12.37 23.07 -7.84
C TYR A 162 11.25 23.30 -8.84
N ALA A 163 10.05 23.67 -8.37
CA ALA A 163 8.95 24.11 -9.22
C ALA A 163 8.36 25.44 -8.73
N GLU A 164 8.07 26.32 -9.68
CA GLU A 164 7.46 27.62 -9.41
C GLU A 164 6.42 27.96 -10.49
N GLU A 165 5.28 28.51 -10.08
CA GLU A 165 4.19 28.92 -10.97
C GLU A 165 3.71 27.79 -11.90
N THR A 166 3.71 26.57 -11.36
CA THR A 166 3.37 25.33 -12.07
C THR A 166 1.88 25.03 -11.90
N LEU A 167 1.15 24.80 -12.99
CA LEU A 167 -0.29 24.50 -12.93
C LEU A 167 -0.54 23.08 -12.44
N SER A 168 0.21 22.11 -12.95
CA SER A 168 0.20 20.73 -12.48
C SER A 168 1.58 20.10 -12.48
N LEU A 169 1.84 19.17 -11.56
CA LEU A 169 3.08 18.41 -11.54
C LEU A 169 2.81 16.99 -11.03
N ASP A 170 3.14 16.00 -11.87
CA ASP A 170 2.96 14.59 -11.57
C ASP A 170 4.32 13.90 -11.42
N LEU A 171 4.58 13.38 -10.22
CA LEU A 171 5.74 12.53 -9.91
C LEU A 171 5.24 11.13 -9.56
N SER A 172 5.71 10.12 -10.29
CA SER A 172 5.44 8.71 -10.00
C SER A 172 6.70 7.86 -9.99
N ASP A 173 6.87 7.02 -8.97
CA ASP A 173 8.02 6.10 -8.89
C ASP A 173 9.37 6.85 -8.90
N VAL A 174 9.43 7.98 -8.19
CA VAL A 174 10.63 8.84 -8.14
C VAL A 174 11.35 8.69 -6.81
N SER A 175 12.65 8.40 -6.87
CA SER A 175 13.54 8.40 -5.70
C SER A 175 14.36 9.68 -5.63
N ILE A 176 14.27 10.41 -4.52
CA ILE A 176 14.98 11.67 -4.28
C ILE A 176 15.86 11.49 -3.05
N SER A 177 17.18 11.48 -3.23
CA SER A 177 18.09 11.12 -2.13
C SER A 177 19.43 11.85 -2.11
N GLY A 178 19.95 12.08 -0.91
CA GLY A 178 21.28 12.67 -0.73
C GLY A 178 21.44 14.08 -1.31
N ASN A 179 20.34 14.83 -1.42
CA ASN A 179 20.38 16.21 -1.91
C ASN A 179 20.57 17.18 -0.74
N ASN A 180 21.29 18.28 -1.00
CA ASN A 180 21.57 19.32 -0.01
C ASN A 180 21.06 20.69 -0.47
N ALA A 181 20.34 21.40 0.40
CA ALA A 181 19.83 22.75 0.10
C ALA A 181 19.76 23.70 1.30
N LEU A 182 19.44 24.97 1.01
CA LEU A 182 18.97 25.90 2.02
C LEU A 182 17.54 25.54 2.42
N GLU A 183 16.63 25.33 1.45
CA GLU A 183 15.25 24.87 1.65
C GLU A 183 14.81 23.84 0.60
N GLY A 184 13.98 22.87 1.03
CA GLY A 184 13.41 21.86 0.14
C GLY A 184 14.49 21.02 -0.52
N ALA A 185 15.32 20.35 0.28
CA ALA A 185 16.50 19.67 -0.27
C ALA A 185 16.12 18.55 -1.27
N GLY A 186 15.07 17.79 -0.97
CA GLY A 186 14.45 16.95 -2.00
C GLY A 186 13.68 17.77 -3.03
N ILE A 187 12.57 18.38 -2.61
CA ILE A 187 11.68 19.17 -3.46
C ILE A 187 11.34 20.52 -2.81
N TYR A 188 11.31 21.58 -3.62
CA TYR A 188 10.72 22.87 -3.26
C TYR A 188 9.65 23.27 -4.27
N LEU A 189 8.40 23.45 -3.82
CA LEU A 189 7.27 23.89 -4.65
C LEU A 189 6.76 25.26 -4.19
N SER A 190 6.63 26.19 -5.13
CA SER A 190 6.20 27.57 -4.88
C SER A 190 5.06 27.98 -5.81
N ASN A 191 3.93 28.42 -5.23
CA ASN A 191 2.80 28.93 -5.99
C ASN A 191 2.33 27.93 -7.08
N CYS A 192 2.21 26.66 -6.69
CA CYS A 192 1.83 25.58 -7.60
C CYS A 192 0.34 25.23 -7.46
N GLY A 193 -0.26 24.75 -8.55
CA GLY A 193 -1.64 24.29 -8.61
C GLY A 193 -1.81 22.88 -8.03
N VAL A 194 -2.09 21.92 -8.92
CA VAL A 194 -2.37 20.52 -8.58
C VAL A 194 -1.09 19.69 -8.62
N ILE A 195 -0.67 19.15 -7.48
CA ILE A 195 0.55 18.37 -7.36
C ILE A 195 0.23 16.96 -6.91
N ASN A 196 0.70 15.95 -7.65
CA ASN A 196 0.54 14.55 -7.28
C ASN A 196 1.91 13.86 -7.14
N LEU A 197 2.17 13.34 -5.95
CA LEU A 197 3.34 12.52 -5.64
C LEU A 197 2.84 11.11 -5.31
N GLN A 198 3.16 10.15 -6.16
CA GLN A 198 2.73 8.76 -6.03
C GLN A 198 3.94 7.83 -6.00
N ASN A 199 4.01 6.95 -4.99
CA ASN A 199 5.07 5.96 -4.87
C ASN A 199 6.50 6.57 -4.92
N CYS A 200 6.68 7.73 -4.28
CA CYS A 200 7.96 8.43 -4.25
C CYS A 200 8.70 8.19 -2.93
N SER A 201 10.03 8.15 -2.99
CA SER A 201 10.89 8.00 -1.81
C SER A 201 11.81 9.19 -1.61
N PHE A 202 11.82 9.79 -0.43
CA PHE A 202 12.68 10.90 -0.03
C PHE A 202 13.61 10.42 1.08
N SER A 203 14.90 10.26 0.81
CA SER A 203 15.83 9.74 1.82
C SER A 203 17.13 10.53 1.95
N ASN A 204 17.54 10.75 3.20
CA ASN A 204 18.82 11.40 3.52
C ASN A 204 19.00 12.77 2.84
N ASN A 205 17.90 13.52 2.63
CA ASN A 205 17.97 14.89 2.13
C ASN A 205 18.13 15.85 3.31
N SER A 206 19.01 16.84 3.15
CA SER A 206 19.37 17.77 4.23
C SER A 206 19.19 19.21 3.79
N SER A 207 18.31 19.91 4.48
CA SER A 207 18.05 21.34 4.33
C SER A 207 18.65 22.12 5.51
N LEU A 208 19.12 23.34 5.29
CA LEU A 208 19.65 24.20 6.35
C LEU A 208 18.55 24.93 7.12
N THR A 209 17.37 25.18 6.53
CA THR A 209 16.28 25.89 7.22
C THR A 209 14.98 25.09 7.22
N ALA A 210 14.38 24.81 6.07
CA ALA A 210 13.04 24.23 6.00
C ALA A 210 12.93 23.05 5.01
N GLY A 211 12.16 22.03 5.38
CA GLY A 211 11.79 20.93 4.49
C GLY A 211 12.99 20.11 4.04
N GLY A 212 13.46 19.17 4.85
CA GLY A 212 14.57 18.29 4.46
C GLY A 212 14.18 17.47 3.24
N GLY A 213 13.01 16.83 3.26
CA GLY A 213 12.44 16.16 2.09
C GLY A 213 11.71 17.12 1.15
N ILE A 214 10.65 17.77 1.65
CA ILE A 214 9.71 18.55 0.83
C ILE A 214 9.44 19.91 1.49
N THR A 215 9.50 20.98 0.70
CA THR A 215 8.95 22.29 1.03
C THR A 215 7.78 22.63 0.12
N LEU A 216 6.65 23.01 0.71
CA LEU A 216 5.44 23.46 0.04
C LEU A 216 5.14 24.90 0.45
N ASN A 217 5.03 25.81 -0.52
CA ASN A 217 4.70 27.20 -0.27
C ASN A 217 3.61 27.67 -1.23
N LEU A 218 2.46 28.07 -0.69
CA LEU A 218 1.33 28.59 -1.47
C LEU A 218 0.83 27.61 -2.55
N CYS A 219 0.81 26.30 -2.25
CA CYS A 219 0.31 25.29 -3.18
C CYS A 219 -1.18 25.03 -2.95
N SER A 220 -1.99 25.07 -4.02
CA SER A 220 -3.45 25.04 -3.89
C SER A 220 -4.02 23.64 -3.64
N GLN A 221 -3.40 22.60 -4.18
CA GLN A 221 -3.83 21.21 -3.98
C GLN A 221 -2.64 20.25 -4.12
N VAL A 222 -2.19 19.67 -3.01
CA VAL A 222 -1.09 18.70 -2.99
C VAL A 222 -1.58 17.34 -2.51
N SER A 223 -1.34 16.29 -3.28
CA SER A 223 -1.61 14.90 -2.92
C SER A 223 -0.30 14.12 -2.83
N ILE A 224 -0.04 13.50 -1.67
CA ILE A 224 1.16 12.68 -1.44
C ILE A 224 0.68 11.30 -0.98
N ASN A 225 0.85 10.30 -1.83
CA ASN A 225 0.25 8.98 -1.61
C ASN A 225 1.30 7.87 -1.77
N THR A 226 1.30 6.92 -0.83
CA THR A 226 2.21 5.75 -0.87
C THR A 226 3.68 6.19 -0.93
N CYS A 227 4.05 7.24 -0.19
CA CYS A 227 5.41 7.79 -0.22
C CYS A 227 6.15 7.52 1.09
N SER A 228 7.48 7.42 1.01
CA SER A 228 8.34 7.28 2.18
C SER A 228 9.24 8.51 2.34
N LEU A 229 9.30 9.08 3.54
CA LEU A 229 10.23 10.15 3.92
C LEU A 229 11.09 9.68 5.08
N LEU A 230 12.34 9.34 4.79
CA LEU A 230 13.24 8.62 5.69
C LEU A 230 14.53 9.40 5.95
N ASN A 231 14.86 9.63 7.22
CA ASN A 231 16.14 10.24 7.63
C ASN A 231 16.43 11.60 6.98
N ASN A 232 15.40 12.42 6.72
CA ASN A 232 15.59 13.77 6.20
C ASN A 232 15.78 14.75 7.37
N SER A 233 16.56 15.81 7.15
CA SER A 233 16.88 16.78 8.21
C SER A 233 16.72 18.23 7.80
N ALA A 234 16.24 19.07 8.72
CA ALA A 234 16.12 20.53 8.57
C ALA A 234 16.16 21.25 9.93
N ILE A 235 16.04 22.58 9.96
CA ILE A 235 15.69 23.29 11.21
C ILE A 235 14.20 23.14 11.49
N ILE A 236 13.35 23.26 10.46
CA ILE A 236 11.90 23.19 10.52
C ILE A 236 11.39 22.17 9.51
N GLY A 237 10.58 21.21 9.95
CA GLY A 237 10.02 20.20 9.04
C GLY A 237 11.12 19.29 8.48
N GLY A 238 11.65 18.38 9.30
CA GLY A 238 12.72 17.48 8.89
C GLY A 238 12.35 16.67 7.64
N GLY A 239 11.13 16.13 7.59
CA GLY A 239 10.54 15.54 6.39
C GLY A 239 9.87 16.59 5.49
N ILE A 240 8.79 17.18 5.98
CA ILE A 240 7.93 18.10 5.23
C ILE A 240 7.80 19.43 5.96
N TYR A 241 7.98 20.53 5.24
CA TYR A 241 7.55 21.86 5.66
C TYR A 241 6.46 22.36 4.70
N SER A 242 5.34 22.80 5.25
CA SER A 242 4.25 23.40 4.49
C SER A 242 3.90 24.78 5.00
N ARG A 243 3.70 25.71 4.06
CA ARG A 243 3.21 27.06 4.32
C ARG A 243 2.03 27.38 3.40
N LEU A 244 0.92 27.80 4.01
CA LEU A 244 -0.26 28.31 3.29
C LEU A 244 -0.69 27.39 2.12
N SER A 245 -0.63 26.08 2.35
CA SER A 245 -0.92 25.07 1.32
C SER A 245 -2.02 24.11 1.78
N ALA A 246 -2.71 23.48 0.84
CA ALA A 246 -3.68 22.43 1.11
C ALA A 246 -3.10 21.06 0.72
N ILE A 247 -3.05 20.12 1.68
CA ILE A 247 -2.33 18.86 1.54
C ILE A 247 -3.21 17.68 1.96
N THR A 248 -3.27 16.67 1.11
CA THR A 248 -3.81 15.35 1.44
C THR A 248 -2.69 14.33 1.38
N MET A 249 -2.49 13.61 2.48
CA MET A 249 -1.46 12.59 2.64
C MET A 249 -2.10 11.26 2.94
N SER A 250 -1.75 10.20 2.20
CA SER A 250 -2.23 8.86 2.50
C SER A 250 -1.13 7.81 2.37
N ASN A 251 -1.17 6.77 3.20
CA ASN A 251 -0.26 5.63 3.11
C ASN A 251 1.22 6.05 3.20
N LEU A 252 1.53 7.00 4.07
CA LEU A 252 2.89 7.53 4.20
C LEU A 252 3.70 6.82 5.27
N GLN A 253 5.00 6.71 5.02
CA GLN A 253 5.99 6.32 6.01
C GLN A 253 6.94 7.50 6.29
N LEU A 254 6.73 8.22 7.39
CA LEU A 254 7.61 9.31 7.83
C LEU A 254 8.46 8.84 9.01
N ARG A 255 9.72 8.52 8.75
CA ARG A 255 10.59 7.89 9.76
C ARG A 255 11.92 8.60 9.95
N ASN A 256 12.32 8.69 11.23
CA ASN A 256 13.64 9.16 11.64
C ASN A 256 14.02 10.53 11.05
N ASN A 257 13.03 11.36 10.71
CA ASN A 257 13.28 12.70 10.23
C ASN A 257 13.59 13.60 11.42
N GLN A 258 14.51 14.54 11.21
CA GLN A 258 15.08 15.36 12.26
C GLN A 258 14.89 16.84 11.97
N ALA A 259 14.25 17.55 12.88
CA ALA A 259 14.22 19.01 12.92
C ALA A 259 14.99 19.51 14.15
N SER A 260 15.61 20.68 14.10
CA SER A 260 16.22 21.27 15.32
C SER A 260 15.25 22.18 16.08
N LEU A 261 14.17 22.65 15.45
CA LEU A 261 13.23 23.61 16.04
C LEU A 261 11.79 23.08 16.14
N LEU A 262 11.18 22.67 15.03
CA LEU A 262 9.75 22.35 14.98
C LEU A 262 9.48 21.24 13.96
N GLY A 263 8.65 20.26 14.35
CA GLY A 263 8.12 19.22 13.46
C GLY A 263 9.21 18.32 12.87
N GLY A 264 9.55 17.22 13.56
CA GLY A 264 10.59 16.31 13.08
C GLY A 264 10.20 15.66 11.75
N ALA A 265 8.97 15.16 11.68
CA ALA A 265 8.40 14.66 10.43
C ALA A 265 7.80 15.79 9.60
N ILE A 266 6.87 16.55 10.17
CA ILE A 266 6.02 17.50 9.44
C ILE A 266 5.93 18.80 10.22
N THR A 267 6.08 19.93 9.54
CA THR A 267 5.66 21.23 10.05
C THR A 267 4.60 21.85 9.16
N LEU A 268 3.52 22.34 9.76
CA LEU A 268 2.45 23.07 9.09
C LEU A 268 2.40 24.51 9.58
N TYR A 269 2.55 25.46 8.66
CA TYR A 269 2.39 26.88 8.90
C TYR A 269 1.14 27.36 8.17
N GLN A 270 0.07 27.60 8.91
CA GLN A 270 -1.22 28.07 8.37
C GLN A 270 -1.69 27.24 7.17
N SER A 271 -1.45 25.94 7.20
CA SER A 271 -1.82 25.00 6.12
C SER A 271 -3.04 24.17 6.51
N THR A 272 -3.74 23.65 5.52
CA THR A 272 -4.88 22.73 5.70
C THR A 272 -4.40 21.34 5.35
N THR A 273 -4.48 20.38 6.26
CA THR A 273 -3.85 19.07 6.05
C THR A 273 -4.71 17.92 6.51
N THR A 274 -4.82 16.89 5.68
CA THR A 274 -5.38 15.58 6.04
C THR A 274 -4.30 14.51 5.93
N ILE A 275 -4.18 13.67 6.95
CA ILE A 275 -3.29 12.50 6.99
C ILE A 275 -4.17 11.27 7.22
N ASP A 276 -4.08 10.30 6.32
CA ASP A 276 -4.83 9.05 6.40
C ASP A 276 -3.91 7.84 6.29
N SER A 277 -4.20 6.77 7.04
CA SER A 277 -3.54 5.47 6.90
C SER A 277 -2.01 5.54 6.91
N SER A 278 -1.44 6.42 7.73
CA SER A 278 -0.01 6.78 7.68
C SER A 278 0.72 6.50 8.99
N SER A 279 2.03 6.36 8.89
CA SER A 279 2.94 6.04 10.00
C SER A 279 3.99 7.13 10.18
N ILE A 280 3.98 7.81 11.33
CA ILE A 280 4.93 8.86 11.74
C ILE A 280 5.72 8.33 12.94
N ILE A 281 6.90 7.79 12.68
CA ILE A 281 7.65 7.02 13.69
C ILE A 281 9.10 7.47 13.87
N GLY A 282 9.54 7.60 15.13
CA GLY A 282 10.95 7.80 15.44
C GLY A 282 11.51 9.16 15.03
N ASN A 283 10.65 10.15 14.78
CA ASN A 283 11.08 11.48 14.37
C ASN A 283 11.48 12.33 15.58
N PHE A 284 12.38 13.29 15.36
CA PHE A 284 12.96 14.10 16.42
C PHE A 284 12.83 15.58 16.13
N SER A 285 12.44 16.38 17.13
CA SER A 285 12.53 17.83 17.07
C SER A 285 12.67 18.51 18.43
N SER A 286 12.80 19.84 18.47
CA SER A 286 12.69 20.56 19.74
C SER A 286 11.24 20.64 20.25
N ARG A 287 10.28 20.86 19.34
CA ARG A 287 8.83 20.87 19.60
C ARG A 287 8.10 20.13 18.50
N GLY A 288 7.16 19.25 18.85
CA GLY A 288 6.43 18.47 17.85
C GLY A 288 7.35 17.42 17.25
N GLY A 289 7.72 16.41 18.03
CA GLY A 289 8.68 15.39 17.60
C GLY A 289 8.24 14.75 16.28
N GLY A 290 6.96 14.38 16.18
CA GLY A 290 6.30 14.04 14.93
C GLY A 290 5.91 15.28 14.15
N ILE A 291 4.86 15.98 14.61
CA ILE A 291 4.21 17.08 13.89
C ILE A 291 4.31 18.39 14.68
N GLY A 292 4.74 19.45 14.01
CA GLY A 292 4.70 20.82 14.51
C GLY A 292 3.65 21.65 13.79
N LEU A 293 2.89 22.45 14.54
CA LEU A 293 1.85 23.32 14.01
C LEU A 293 2.12 24.79 14.38
N ASP A 294 1.99 25.67 13.40
CA ASP A 294 2.02 27.13 13.57
C ASP A 294 0.81 27.73 12.82
N GLY A 295 -0.37 27.40 13.33
CA GLY A 295 -1.65 27.74 12.71
C GLY A 295 -2.13 26.72 11.66
N GLY A 296 -3.41 26.81 11.28
CA GLY A 296 -4.02 25.96 10.24
C GLY A 296 -4.87 24.82 10.80
N THR A 297 -5.20 23.85 9.95
CA THR A 297 -6.02 22.70 10.33
C THR A 297 -5.30 21.38 10.02
N LEU A 298 -5.50 20.39 10.88
CA LEU A 298 -4.94 19.06 10.75
C LEU A 298 -6.00 18.01 11.10
N SER A 299 -6.36 17.17 10.14
CA SER A 299 -7.17 15.96 10.37
C SER A 299 -6.27 14.73 10.22
N ILE A 300 -6.28 13.84 11.20
CA ILE A 300 -5.53 12.58 11.20
C ILE A 300 -6.52 11.43 11.35
N ASN A 301 -6.46 10.47 10.43
CA ASN A 301 -7.36 9.32 10.39
C ASN A 301 -6.55 8.03 10.24
N SER A 302 -6.95 6.96 10.92
CA SER A 302 -6.39 5.60 10.71
C SER A 302 -4.86 5.55 10.77
N SER A 303 -4.23 6.39 11.59
CA SER A 303 -2.78 6.63 11.52
C SER A 303 -2.06 6.36 12.84
N ILE A 304 -0.77 6.04 12.72
CA ILE A 304 0.12 5.73 13.84
C ILE A 304 1.12 6.86 14.01
N ILE A 305 1.16 7.46 15.20
CA ILE A 305 2.18 8.45 15.58
C ILE A 305 2.92 7.87 16.78
N ALA A 306 4.11 7.31 16.57
CA ALA A 306 4.79 6.56 17.62
C ALA A 306 6.28 6.84 17.77
N SER A 307 6.80 6.67 18.99
CA SER A 307 8.25 6.76 19.27
C SER A 307 8.91 8.07 18.84
N ASN A 308 8.13 9.15 18.65
CA ASN A 308 8.67 10.45 18.30
C ASN A 308 9.16 11.18 19.55
N THR A 309 10.21 11.97 19.42
CA THR A 309 10.89 12.61 20.55
C THR A 309 10.96 14.12 20.35
N ALA A 310 10.48 14.87 21.34
CA ALA A 310 10.65 16.32 21.43
C ALA A 310 11.63 16.69 22.56
N ASN A 311 12.51 17.67 22.38
CA ASN A 311 13.34 18.16 23.49
C ASN A 311 12.51 18.87 24.57
N THR A 312 11.44 19.55 24.16
CA THR A 312 10.62 20.37 25.07
C THR A 312 9.18 19.88 25.13
N ASN A 313 8.37 20.11 24.09
CA ASN A 313 6.93 19.93 24.15
C ASN A 313 6.38 19.16 22.94
N GLY A 314 5.39 18.30 23.19
CA GLY A 314 4.62 17.55 22.19
C GLY A 314 5.51 16.56 21.44
N GLY A 315 5.78 15.41 22.05
CA GLY A 315 6.52 14.34 21.37
C GLY A 315 5.80 13.91 20.07
N ALA A 316 4.49 13.74 20.11
CA ALA A 316 3.67 13.46 18.94
C ALA A 316 3.36 14.74 18.15
N ILE A 317 2.63 15.67 18.77
CA ILE A 317 2.11 16.88 18.11
C ILE A 317 2.34 18.08 19.03
N ALA A 318 2.88 19.18 18.50
CA ALA A 318 2.97 20.44 19.24
C ALA A 318 2.49 21.62 18.40
N SER A 319 1.62 22.43 18.97
CA SER A 319 1.30 23.74 18.44
C SER A 319 2.22 24.82 19.02
N THR A 320 2.57 25.82 18.22
CA THR A 320 3.35 27.01 18.62
C THR A 320 2.47 28.20 18.97
N ILE A 321 1.25 28.24 18.45
CA ILE A 321 0.27 29.32 18.62
C ILE A 321 -1.14 28.76 18.80
N ASN A 322 -2.03 29.52 19.44
CA ASN A 322 -3.42 29.11 19.65
C ASN A 322 -4.32 29.48 18.45
N LEU A 323 -3.96 29.05 17.24
CA LEU A 323 -4.71 29.31 15.98
C LEU A 323 -4.87 28.04 15.14
N THR A 324 -5.10 26.91 15.80
CA THR A 324 -5.06 25.57 15.19
C THR A 324 -6.30 24.77 15.52
N GLU A 325 -6.77 24.00 14.53
CA GLU A 325 -7.84 23.00 14.66
C GLU A 325 -7.26 21.63 14.36
N VAL A 326 -7.34 20.72 15.33
CA VAL A 326 -6.81 19.36 15.19
C VAL A 326 -7.93 18.35 15.45
N GLU A 327 -8.13 17.45 14.50
CA GLU A 327 -9.06 16.33 14.61
C GLU A 327 -8.27 15.03 14.44
N ILE A 328 -8.49 14.09 15.35
CA ILE A 328 -7.81 12.79 15.36
C ILE A 328 -8.87 11.71 15.50
N HIS A 329 -8.99 10.86 14.48
CA HIS A 329 -9.95 9.77 14.43
C HIS A 329 -9.23 8.44 14.24
N ARG A 330 -9.72 7.38 14.90
CA ARG A 330 -9.27 6.00 14.68
C ARG A 330 -7.75 5.89 14.60
N SER A 331 -7.02 6.48 15.54
CA SER A 331 -5.56 6.61 15.43
C SER A 331 -4.86 6.19 16.72
N THR A 332 -3.62 5.74 16.58
CA THR A 332 -2.79 5.28 17.70
C THR A 332 -1.63 6.24 17.90
N ILE A 333 -1.59 6.90 19.07
CA ILE A 333 -0.51 7.79 19.49
C ILE A 333 0.18 7.16 20.69
N THR A 334 1.40 6.63 20.51
CA THR A 334 2.06 5.86 21.57
C THR A 334 3.59 5.95 21.63
N GLY A 335 4.18 5.82 22.81
CA GLY A 335 5.64 5.82 22.98
C GLY A 335 6.33 7.15 22.64
N ASN A 336 5.57 8.23 22.45
CA ASN A 336 6.13 9.54 22.16
C ASN A 336 6.64 10.20 23.45
N THR A 337 7.79 10.88 23.35
CA THR A 337 8.51 11.40 24.51
C THR A 337 8.76 12.90 24.37
N SER A 338 8.79 13.59 25.52
CA SER A 338 9.23 14.97 25.58
C SER A 338 10.15 15.21 26.77
N GLY A 339 11.24 15.96 26.55
CA GLY A 339 12.27 16.24 27.54
C GLY A 339 12.03 17.49 28.41
N GLY A 340 10.88 18.16 28.25
CA GLY A 340 10.56 19.36 29.00
C GLY A 340 10.47 19.10 30.51
N SER A 341 11.40 19.67 31.28
CA SER A 341 11.42 19.58 32.75
C SER A 341 10.39 20.48 33.45
N SER A 342 9.57 21.22 32.70
CA SER A 342 8.52 22.09 33.24
C SER A 342 7.19 21.36 33.33
N VAL A 343 6.46 21.60 34.42
CA VAL A 343 5.04 21.26 34.58
C VAL A 343 4.29 21.83 33.35
N GLY A 344 3.71 20.96 32.53
CA GLY A 344 3.13 21.33 31.22
C GLY A 344 3.97 20.90 30.00
N SER A 345 4.62 19.74 30.07
CA SER A 345 5.26 19.11 28.91
C SER A 345 4.51 17.82 28.60
N SER A 346 3.96 17.71 27.38
CA SER A 346 3.21 16.54 26.91
C SER A 346 4.05 15.73 25.92
N GLY A 347 3.96 14.41 26.03
CA GLY A 347 4.61 13.45 25.15
C GLY A 347 3.72 13.16 23.96
N GLY A 348 2.40 13.27 24.14
CA GLY A 348 1.41 13.25 23.06
C GLY A 348 1.24 14.63 22.43
N VAL A 349 0.08 15.25 22.68
CA VAL A 349 -0.37 16.50 22.08
C VAL A 349 -0.16 17.68 23.03
N PHE A 350 0.46 18.75 22.55
CA PHE A 350 0.73 19.97 23.33
C PHE A 350 0.23 21.24 22.65
N TYR A 351 -0.37 22.14 23.42
CA TYR A 351 -0.71 23.51 23.00
C TYR A 351 -0.15 24.54 24.00
N PRO A 352 0.30 25.70 23.51
CA PRO A 352 0.83 26.73 24.38
C PRO A 352 -0.29 27.39 25.22
N PRO A 353 0.02 27.93 26.41
CA PRO A 353 -0.97 28.67 27.22
C PRO A 353 -1.63 29.82 26.44
N THR A 354 -2.92 30.07 26.69
CA THR A 354 -3.63 31.20 26.06
C THR A 354 -3.21 32.52 26.69
N ASN A 355 -2.79 33.48 25.86
CA ASN A 355 -2.76 34.89 26.27
C ASN A 355 -4.20 35.43 26.31
N SER A 356 -4.55 36.22 27.32
CA SER A 356 -5.89 36.81 27.47
C SER A 356 -6.36 37.51 26.18
N GLY A 357 -7.43 37.02 25.55
CA GLY A 357 -8.03 37.61 24.34
C GLY A 357 -7.57 37.02 23.00
N GLY A 358 -6.73 35.97 22.99
CA GLY A 358 -6.39 35.22 21.78
C GLY A 358 -7.51 34.29 21.32
N ALA A 359 -7.54 34.00 20.02
CA ALA A 359 -8.37 32.92 19.49
C ALA A 359 -7.98 31.57 20.13
N LEU A 360 -8.94 30.65 20.14
CA LEU A 360 -8.79 29.35 20.80
C LEU A 360 -8.48 28.30 19.77
N SER A 361 -7.63 27.36 20.14
CA SER A 361 -7.47 26.12 19.39
C SER A 361 -8.48 25.07 19.83
N THR A 362 -8.79 24.18 18.91
CA THR A 362 -9.66 23.01 19.14
C THR A 362 -8.85 21.73 18.97
N LEU A 363 -9.21 20.73 19.78
CA LEU A 363 -8.74 19.37 19.66
C LEU A 363 -9.95 18.45 19.80
N LEU A 364 -10.22 17.67 18.76
CA LEU A 364 -11.19 16.59 18.74
C LEU A 364 -10.44 15.25 18.65
N VAL A 365 -10.73 14.33 19.57
CA VAL A 365 -10.15 12.99 19.59
C VAL A 365 -11.27 11.96 19.65
N ASN A 366 -11.32 11.06 18.69
CA ASN A 366 -12.41 10.10 18.58
C ASN A 366 -11.95 8.71 18.11
N HIS A 367 -12.41 7.64 18.76
CA HIS A 367 -11.99 6.26 18.43
C HIS A 367 -10.46 6.03 18.50
N CYS A 368 -9.75 6.76 19.36
CA CYS A 368 -8.28 6.75 19.39
C CYS A 368 -7.68 6.00 20.58
N LEU A 369 -6.44 5.57 20.41
CA LEU A 369 -5.56 5.06 21.47
C LEU A 369 -4.44 6.07 21.73
N LEU A 370 -4.56 6.88 22.78
CA LEU A 370 -3.50 7.78 23.26
C LEU A 370 -2.88 7.14 24.50
N TRP A 371 -1.82 6.36 24.29
CA TRP A 371 -1.32 5.45 25.32
C TRP A 371 0.21 5.44 25.43
N ASN A 372 0.73 5.22 26.64
CA ASN A 372 2.17 5.21 26.92
C ASN A 372 2.97 6.42 26.38
N PRO A 373 2.50 7.68 26.51
CA PRO A 373 3.46 8.78 26.48
C PRO A 373 4.34 8.73 27.74
N VAL A 374 5.60 9.15 27.61
CA VAL A 374 6.50 9.24 28.79
C VAL A 374 6.09 10.40 29.73
N THR A 375 5.36 11.38 29.20
CA THR A 375 4.78 12.54 29.90
C THR A 375 3.28 12.63 29.57
N LEU A 376 2.57 13.74 29.83
CA LEU A 376 1.11 13.81 29.59
C LEU A 376 0.72 13.47 28.14
N GLU A 377 -0.43 12.84 27.93
CA GLU A 377 -1.03 12.53 26.63
C GLU A 377 -1.53 13.79 25.92
N ILE A 378 -2.22 14.65 26.68
CA ILE A 378 -2.83 15.88 26.19
C ILE A 378 -2.54 16.99 27.21
N ASP A 379 -1.90 18.06 26.75
CA ASP A 379 -1.69 19.28 27.52
C ASP A 379 -2.12 20.48 26.70
N ILE A 380 -3.32 21.00 27.01
CA ILE A 380 -3.94 22.09 26.28
C ILE A 380 -4.63 23.08 27.24
N PRO A 381 -4.71 24.37 26.87
CA PRO A 381 -5.27 25.41 27.76
C PRO A 381 -6.81 25.41 27.84
N THR A 382 -7.49 24.78 26.88
CA THR A 382 -8.96 24.62 26.81
C THR A 382 -9.36 23.16 26.97
N LEU A 383 -10.65 22.84 27.12
CA LEU A 383 -11.07 21.44 27.14
C LEU A 383 -11.13 20.89 25.70
N ALA A 384 -10.47 19.76 25.44
CA ALA A 384 -10.59 19.00 24.20
C ALA A 384 -11.93 18.25 24.22
N GLN A 385 -12.49 18.03 23.05
CA GLN A 385 -13.56 17.05 22.92
C GLN A 385 -12.92 15.68 22.71
N VAL A 386 -13.12 14.77 23.65
CA VAL A 386 -12.65 13.39 23.56
C VAL A 386 -13.85 12.48 23.71
N ASP A 387 -14.03 11.57 22.75
CA ASP A 387 -15.14 10.61 22.70
C ASP A 387 -14.62 9.23 22.27
N TYR A 388 -15.12 8.15 22.86
CA TYR A 388 -14.75 6.76 22.54
C TYR A 388 -13.23 6.57 22.37
N SER A 389 -12.44 6.99 23.35
CA SER A 389 -10.98 6.96 23.22
C SER A 389 -10.33 6.51 24.52
N VAL A 390 -9.15 5.90 24.41
CA VAL A 390 -8.33 5.53 25.56
C VAL A 390 -7.28 6.58 25.79
N ILE A 391 -7.20 7.10 27.02
CA ILE A 391 -6.16 8.05 27.47
C ILE A 391 -5.63 7.56 28.81
N SER A 392 -4.33 7.25 28.93
CA SER A 392 -3.80 6.60 30.15
C SER A 392 -3.94 7.45 31.41
N SER A 393 -3.80 8.78 31.32
CA SER A 393 -4.01 9.68 32.46
C SER A 393 -5.49 9.99 32.75
N GLY A 394 -6.39 9.52 31.90
CA GLY A 394 -7.76 10.02 31.80
C GLY A 394 -7.83 11.43 31.20
N TYR A 395 -9.04 11.83 30.77
CA TYR A 395 -9.34 13.18 30.30
C TYR A 395 -10.84 13.49 30.52
N PRO A 396 -11.22 14.71 30.91
CA PRO A 396 -12.64 15.05 31.08
C PRO A 396 -13.35 15.12 29.72
N GLY A 397 -14.38 14.31 29.51
CA GLY A 397 -15.13 14.20 28.25
C GLY A 397 -16.07 12.99 28.30
N SER A 398 -16.93 12.82 27.30
CA SER A 398 -17.75 11.62 27.18
C SER A 398 -16.88 10.41 26.78
N THR A 399 -17.24 9.23 27.28
CA THR A 399 -16.64 7.92 26.96
C THR A 399 -15.11 7.91 26.79
N VAL A 400 -14.37 8.31 27.82
CA VAL A 400 -12.94 8.03 27.94
C VAL A 400 -12.75 6.71 28.69
N PHE A 401 -12.09 5.76 28.04
CA PHE A 401 -11.77 4.46 28.63
C PHE A 401 -10.42 4.51 29.36
N LEU A 402 -10.31 3.74 30.44
CA LEU A 402 -9.12 3.66 31.29
C LEU A 402 -8.49 2.25 31.32
N PHE A 403 -8.94 1.36 30.44
CA PHE A 403 -8.30 0.05 30.29
C PHE A 403 -6.95 0.20 29.59
N VAL A 404 -6.10 -0.81 29.77
CA VAL A 404 -4.80 -0.88 29.10
C VAL A 404 -4.99 -1.53 27.72
N PRO A 405 -4.74 -0.84 26.60
CA PRO A 405 -4.72 -1.48 25.29
C PRO A 405 -3.52 -2.43 25.22
N VAL A 406 -3.72 -3.59 24.60
CA VAL A 406 -2.67 -4.59 24.40
C VAL A 406 -2.34 -4.64 22.92
N PHE A 407 -1.08 -4.38 22.59
CA PHE A 407 -0.55 -4.50 21.24
C PHE A 407 0.19 -5.82 21.08
N THR A 408 0.18 -6.38 19.87
CA THR A 408 0.85 -7.65 19.53
C THR A 408 2.34 -7.61 19.87
N ASN A 409 3.08 -6.59 19.39
CA ASN A 409 4.50 -6.44 19.74
C ASN A 409 5.04 -5.01 19.50
N PRO A 410 4.85 -4.09 20.46
CA PRO A 410 5.27 -2.69 20.29
C PRO A 410 6.80 -2.52 20.27
N LEU A 411 7.59 -3.51 20.72
CA LEU A 411 9.06 -3.44 20.72
C LEU A 411 9.65 -3.50 19.30
N ILE A 412 8.93 -4.13 18.37
CA ILE A 412 9.27 -4.15 16.95
C ILE A 412 8.35 -3.23 16.14
N GLU A 413 7.66 -2.31 16.82
CA GLU A 413 6.72 -1.33 16.24
C GLU A 413 5.49 -1.97 15.56
N ASP A 414 5.11 -3.17 15.99
CA ASP A 414 3.84 -3.78 15.64
C ASP A 414 2.76 -3.30 16.63
N PHE A 415 1.98 -2.34 16.19
CA PHE A 415 0.89 -1.71 16.95
C PHE A 415 -0.49 -2.30 16.61
N SER A 416 -0.55 -3.46 15.94
CA SER A 416 -1.79 -4.23 15.83
C SER A 416 -2.28 -4.63 17.23
N LEU A 417 -3.60 -4.76 17.39
CA LEU A 417 -4.18 -5.20 18.66
C LEU A 417 -3.91 -6.69 18.89
N ASP A 418 -3.51 -7.02 20.11
CA ASP A 418 -3.48 -8.42 20.56
C ASP A 418 -4.92 -8.97 20.63
N PRO A 419 -5.16 -10.28 20.37
CA PRO A 419 -6.50 -10.86 20.46
C PRO A 419 -7.22 -10.68 21.81
N ASN A 420 -6.48 -10.41 22.89
CA ASN A 420 -7.05 -10.15 24.22
C ASN A 420 -7.15 -8.65 24.55
N SER A 421 -6.91 -7.78 23.57
CA SER A 421 -6.95 -6.35 23.78
C SER A 421 -8.38 -5.86 24.07
N PRO A 422 -8.61 -5.13 25.17
CA PRO A 422 -9.90 -4.54 25.47
C PRO A 422 -10.30 -3.40 24.51
N ALA A 423 -9.41 -3.03 23.59
CA ALA A 423 -9.68 -2.05 22.54
C ALA A 423 -10.50 -2.62 21.37
N ILE A 424 -10.59 -3.95 21.27
CA ILE A 424 -11.40 -4.65 20.27
C ILE A 424 -12.88 -4.43 20.60
N ASP A 425 -13.70 -4.13 19.59
CA ASP A 425 -15.15 -3.90 19.66
C ASP A 425 -15.57 -2.78 20.64
N ALA A 426 -14.65 -1.89 21.04
CA ALA A 426 -14.88 -0.91 22.10
C ALA A 426 -15.38 0.46 21.62
N GLY A 427 -15.41 0.70 20.31
CA GLY A 427 -15.92 1.91 19.69
C GLY A 427 -17.44 2.03 19.70
N ASP A 428 -17.94 3.15 19.19
CA ASP A 428 -19.37 3.41 19.05
C ASP A 428 -19.97 2.54 17.92
N PRO A 429 -20.90 1.60 18.22
CA PRO A 429 -21.53 0.79 17.19
C PRO A 429 -22.32 1.60 16.14
N LEU A 430 -22.65 2.86 16.43
CA LEU A 430 -23.34 3.75 15.49
C LEU A 430 -22.38 4.47 14.54
N TYR A 431 -21.07 4.40 14.76
CA TYR A 431 -20.05 5.03 13.91
C TYR A 431 -19.84 4.29 12.57
N GLY A 432 -20.25 3.03 12.50
CA GLY A 432 -20.01 2.13 11.37
C GLY A 432 -19.20 0.91 11.81
N LEU A 433 -19.43 -0.23 11.15
CA LEU A 433 -18.75 -1.49 11.46
C LEU A 433 -17.34 -1.53 10.86
N ASP A 434 -16.48 -2.33 11.46
CA ASP A 434 -15.16 -2.63 10.90
C ASP A 434 -15.25 -3.59 9.70
N PRO A 435 -14.17 -3.76 8.91
CA PRO A 435 -14.20 -4.57 7.68
C PRO A 435 -14.53 -6.06 7.87
N ASP A 436 -14.55 -6.56 9.10
CA ASP A 436 -15.01 -7.89 9.51
C ASP A 436 -16.46 -7.90 10.03
N ASN A 437 -17.16 -6.77 9.90
CA ASN A 437 -18.55 -6.51 10.29
C ASN A 437 -18.80 -6.53 11.80
N THR A 438 -17.78 -6.27 12.62
CA THR A 438 -17.92 -6.15 14.07
C THR A 438 -17.97 -4.69 14.51
N ALA A 439 -18.13 -4.43 15.81
CA ALA A 439 -18.17 -3.07 16.31
C ALA A 439 -16.80 -2.42 16.10
N PRO A 440 -16.74 -1.10 15.86
CA PRO A 440 -15.47 -0.48 15.52
C PRO A 440 -14.45 -0.60 16.65
N ASP A 441 -13.23 -0.98 16.29
CA ASP A 441 -12.10 -1.01 17.19
C ASP A 441 -11.56 0.40 17.48
N LEU A 442 -10.90 0.54 18.62
CA LEU A 442 -10.16 1.75 18.93
C LEU A 442 -8.73 1.70 18.36
N GLY A 443 -8.28 2.82 17.81
CA GLY A 443 -6.92 2.97 17.29
C GLY A 443 -6.83 2.84 15.77
N ALA A 444 -5.59 2.80 15.27
CA ALA A 444 -5.26 2.87 13.84
C ALA A 444 -5.52 1.59 13.05
N ILE A 445 -5.37 0.44 13.70
CA ILE A 445 -5.42 -0.87 13.06
C ILE A 445 -6.54 -1.64 13.74
N PHE A 446 -7.58 -2.01 12.99
CA PHE A 446 -8.59 -2.93 13.48
C PHE A 446 -8.04 -4.36 13.55
N TYR A 447 -8.57 -5.15 14.45
CA TYR A 447 -8.31 -6.56 14.63
C TYR A 447 -9.34 -7.36 13.84
N ASP A 448 -8.90 -8.04 12.78
CA ASP A 448 -9.78 -8.92 12.02
C ASP A 448 -10.10 -10.18 12.84
N GLN A 449 -11.35 -10.28 13.32
CA GLN A 449 -11.81 -11.41 14.15
C GLN A 449 -12.08 -12.67 13.32
N ARG A 450 -12.00 -12.60 11.98
CA ARG A 450 -12.23 -13.75 11.10
C ARG A 450 -11.04 -14.72 11.11
N PRO A 451 -11.29 -16.04 11.07
CA PRO A 451 -10.22 -17.01 10.93
C PRO A 451 -9.51 -16.86 9.57
N LEU A 452 -8.23 -17.21 9.55
CA LEU A 452 -7.46 -17.29 8.30
C LEU A 452 -7.97 -18.45 7.42
N PRO A 453 -7.85 -18.34 6.08
CA PRO A 453 -8.21 -19.42 5.17
C PRO A 453 -7.32 -20.66 5.36
N LEU A 454 -7.75 -21.80 4.80
CA LEU A 454 -6.94 -23.01 4.81
C LEU A 454 -5.73 -22.87 3.88
N LEU A 455 -4.64 -23.55 4.23
CA LEU A 455 -3.49 -23.77 3.35
C LEU A 455 -3.53 -25.22 2.83
N ASP A 456 -3.04 -25.40 1.61
CA ASP A 456 -2.82 -26.72 0.99
C ASP A 456 -4.03 -27.68 1.04
N PHE A 457 -5.25 -27.13 0.98
CA PHE A 457 -6.45 -27.95 0.97
C PHE A 457 -6.50 -28.87 -0.25
N SER A 458 -6.67 -30.16 0.01
CA SER A 458 -6.69 -31.19 -1.03
C SER A 458 -7.68 -32.32 -0.70
N CYS A 459 -8.19 -32.96 -1.75
CA CYS A 459 -8.92 -34.21 -1.64
C CYS A 459 -8.30 -35.31 -2.49
N SER A 460 -8.37 -36.53 -1.99
CA SER A 460 -7.81 -37.73 -2.64
C SER A 460 -8.65 -38.96 -2.35
N ILE A 461 -8.53 -39.99 -3.20
CA ILE A 461 -9.10 -41.32 -2.96
C ILE A 461 -7.91 -42.29 -2.89
N PRO A 462 -7.41 -42.61 -1.67
CA PRO A 462 -6.22 -43.45 -1.51
C PRO A 462 -6.42 -44.89 -2.03
N ASN A 463 -7.64 -45.41 -1.91
CA ASN A 463 -8.03 -46.72 -2.41
C ASN A 463 -9.19 -46.58 -3.40
N PRO A 464 -8.98 -46.78 -4.71
CA PRO A 464 -10.04 -46.65 -5.71
C PRO A 464 -11.14 -47.71 -5.57
N CYS A 465 -10.94 -48.74 -4.73
CA CYS A 465 -11.92 -49.78 -4.45
C CYS A 465 -12.82 -49.49 -3.24
N SER A 466 -12.56 -48.46 -2.41
CA SER A 466 -13.34 -48.19 -1.18
C SER A 466 -14.27 -46.98 -1.24
N GLN A 467 -14.28 -46.19 -2.33
CA GLN A 467 -15.02 -44.92 -2.46
C GLN A 467 -14.74 -43.86 -1.36
N GLU A 468 -13.83 -44.14 -0.42
CA GLU A 468 -13.46 -43.24 0.66
C GLU A 468 -12.66 -42.04 0.12
N VAL A 469 -13.23 -40.85 0.30
CA VAL A 469 -12.57 -39.58 0.02
C VAL A 469 -11.85 -39.13 1.28
N THR A 470 -10.56 -38.86 1.16
CA THR A 470 -9.74 -38.25 2.20
C THR A 470 -9.54 -36.78 1.87
N LEU A 471 -10.00 -35.91 2.76
CA LEU A 471 -9.77 -34.47 2.76
C LEU A 471 -8.59 -34.18 3.68
N ASN A 472 -7.63 -33.38 3.23
CA ASN A 472 -6.50 -32.92 4.03
C ASN A 472 -6.36 -31.40 3.91
N TRP A 473 -6.04 -30.73 5.01
CA TRP A 473 -5.78 -29.30 5.04
C TRP A 473 -4.74 -28.94 6.10
N GLU A 474 -4.13 -27.78 5.92
CA GLU A 474 -3.37 -27.11 6.96
C GLU A 474 -4.12 -25.85 7.40
N SER A 475 -4.14 -25.59 8.71
CA SER A 475 -4.74 -24.37 9.24
C SER A 475 -3.72 -23.25 9.23
N ALA A 476 -4.02 -22.12 8.58
CA ALA A 476 -3.18 -20.92 8.64
C ALA A 476 -3.23 -20.22 10.01
N GLY A 477 -4.23 -20.54 10.84
CA GLY A 477 -4.46 -19.91 12.15
C GLY A 477 -5.33 -20.75 13.09
N PRO A 478 -5.69 -20.22 14.26
CA PRO A 478 -6.60 -20.91 15.16
C PRO A 478 -8.02 -20.99 14.58
N ALA A 479 -8.70 -22.09 14.89
CA ALA A 479 -10.12 -22.29 14.64
C ALA A 479 -10.74 -23.07 15.81
N ASP A 480 -12.02 -22.85 16.08
CA ASP A 480 -12.79 -23.64 17.04
C ASP A 480 -13.22 -24.97 16.41
N PHE A 481 -13.68 -24.93 15.16
CA PHE A 481 -14.08 -26.10 14.37
C PHE A 481 -13.92 -25.83 12.88
N PHE A 482 -13.91 -26.90 12.08
CA PHE A 482 -14.07 -26.83 10.63
C PHE A 482 -15.44 -27.37 10.22
N LEU A 483 -16.16 -26.63 9.39
CA LEU A 483 -17.38 -27.07 8.73
C LEU A 483 -17.01 -27.73 7.40
N ILE A 484 -17.33 -29.01 7.24
CA ILE A 484 -17.17 -29.71 5.97
C ILE A 484 -18.51 -29.79 5.28
N SER A 485 -18.55 -29.31 4.04
CA SER A 485 -19.71 -29.42 3.15
C SER A 485 -19.32 -30.13 1.86
N GLY A 486 -20.27 -30.81 1.23
CA GLY A 486 -20.00 -31.44 -0.05
C GLY A 486 -21.26 -31.85 -0.81
N GLY A 487 -21.08 -32.18 -2.09
CA GLY A 487 -22.17 -32.56 -2.97
C GLY A 487 -21.76 -32.59 -4.44
N PRO A 488 -22.64 -33.10 -5.32
CA PRO A 488 -22.40 -33.14 -6.77
C PRO A 488 -22.67 -31.81 -7.48
N ASP A 489 -23.35 -30.86 -6.82
CA ASP A 489 -23.63 -29.51 -7.35
C ASP A 489 -22.82 -28.47 -6.54
N PRO A 490 -21.77 -27.86 -7.12
CA PRO A 490 -20.95 -26.84 -6.47
C PRO A 490 -21.75 -25.63 -5.96
N SER A 491 -22.92 -25.36 -6.53
CA SER A 491 -23.76 -24.22 -6.14
C SER A 491 -24.70 -24.52 -4.96
N GLN A 492 -24.82 -25.78 -4.54
CA GLN A 492 -25.78 -26.26 -3.53
C GLN A 492 -25.15 -27.33 -2.63
N LEU A 493 -24.00 -27.02 -2.03
CA LEU A 493 -23.32 -27.93 -1.11
C LEU A 493 -24.09 -28.06 0.21
N LEU A 494 -24.16 -29.28 0.74
CA LEU A 494 -24.81 -29.57 2.01
C LEU A 494 -23.76 -29.82 3.11
N PRO A 495 -24.02 -29.41 4.36
CA PRO A 495 -23.17 -29.76 5.49
C PRO A 495 -23.08 -31.28 5.66
N ILE A 496 -21.85 -31.80 5.71
CA ILE A 496 -21.55 -33.21 5.99
C ILE A 496 -21.35 -33.41 7.49
N THR A 497 -20.41 -32.67 8.07
CA THR A 497 -20.07 -32.76 9.48
C THR A 497 -19.27 -31.54 9.93
N THR A 498 -19.07 -31.42 11.24
CA THR A 498 -18.07 -30.52 11.83
C THR A 498 -17.01 -31.34 12.54
N VAL A 499 -15.76 -30.86 12.47
CA VAL A 499 -14.63 -31.46 13.20
C VAL A 499 -13.95 -30.39 14.04
N LEU A 500 -13.22 -30.80 15.08
CA LEU A 500 -12.51 -29.87 15.96
C LEU A 500 -11.47 -29.06 15.18
N GLY A 501 -11.21 -27.82 15.60
CA GLY A 501 -10.24 -26.93 14.94
C GLY A 501 -8.78 -27.40 15.01
N THR A 502 -8.51 -28.49 15.74
CA THR A 502 -7.21 -29.17 15.76
C THR A 502 -7.08 -30.27 14.71
N GLU A 503 -8.17 -30.66 14.04
CA GLU A 503 -8.14 -31.68 13.00
C GLU A 503 -7.53 -31.11 11.71
N THR A 504 -6.83 -31.98 10.98
CA THR A 504 -6.16 -31.64 9.70
C THR A 504 -6.62 -32.54 8.56
N SER A 505 -7.50 -33.49 8.85
CA SER A 505 -8.03 -34.40 7.83
C SER A 505 -9.40 -34.94 8.21
N LEU A 506 -10.14 -35.38 7.19
CA LEU A 506 -11.39 -36.13 7.33
C LEU A 506 -11.46 -37.21 6.26
N VAL A 507 -11.82 -38.43 6.66
CA VAL A 507 -12.18 -39.51 5.73
C VAL A 507 -13.69 -39.65 5.70
N HIS A 508 -14.27 -39.63 4.50
CA HIS A 508 -15.71 -39.68 4.27
C HIS A 508 -16.05 -40.51 3.03
N ASP A 509 -17.02 -41.42 3.16
CA ASP A 509 -17.63 -42.11 2.02
C ASP A 509 -18.92 -41.37 1.62
N PRO A 510 -19.00 -40.78 0.42
CA PRO A 510 -20.19 -40.07 -0.05
C PRO A 510 -21.39 -40.96 -0.34
N GLY A 511 -21.22 -42.28 -0.47
CA GLY A 511 -22.26 -43.19 -0.96
C GLY A 511 -22.75 -42.89 -2.37
N LEU A 512 -22.05 -42.02 -3.11
CA LEU A 512 -22.35 -41.57 -4.46
C LEU A 512 -21.08 -41.65 -5.32
N SER A 513 -21.24 -41.93 -6.60
CA SER A 513 -20.16 -41.91 -7.59
C SER A 513 -20.32 -40.76 -8.58
N GLY A 514 -19.23 -40.28 -9.15
CA GLY A 514 -19.20 -39.15 -10.07
C GLY A 514 -18.39 -37.98 -9.53
N MET A 515 -18.49 -36.83 -10.20
CA MET A 515 -17.81 -35.62 -9.76
C MET A 515 -18.48 -35.10 -8.47
N MET A 516 -17.66 -34.89 -7.44
CA MET A 516 -18.08 -34.37 -6.15
C MET A 516 -17.20 -33.16 -5.80
N THR A 517 -17.82 -32.12 -5.26
CA THR A 517 -17.13 -30.97 -4.69
C THR A 517 -17.18 -31.07 -3.17
N TYR A 518 -16.04 -30.85 -2.51
CA TYR A 518 -15.94 -30.76 -1.06
C TYR A 518 -15.35 -29.41 -0.69
N CYS A 519 -15.91 -28.77 0.31
CA CYS A 519 -15.38 -27.53 0.87
C CYS A 519 -15.19 -27.66 2.37
N VAL A 520 -14.11 -27.07 2.87
CA VAL A 520 -13.81 -27.00 4.29
C VAL A 520 -13.67 -25.52 4.66
N GLU A 521 -14.38 -25.12 5.72
CA GLU A 521 -14.41 -23.76 6.20
C GLU A 521 -14.07 -23.72 7.70
N PRO A 522 -12.99 -23.04 8.12
CA PRO A 522 -12.72 -22.83 9.53
C PRO A 522 -13.72 -21.84 10.12
N SER A 523 -14.08 -22.04 11.39
CA SER A 523 -14.82 -21.06 12.17
C SER A 523 -14.10 -20.75 13.48
N LEU A 524 -14.03 -19.48 13.83
CA LEU A 524 -13.44 -18.98 15.07
C LEU A 524 -14.35 -17.91 15.65
N GLY A 525 -14.81 -18.06 16.89
CA GLY A 525 -15.66 -17.06 17.55
C GLY A 525 -17.01 -16.81 16.85
N GLY A 526 -17.46 -17.74 15.99
CA GLY A 526 -18.65 -17.58 15.16
C GLY A 526 -18.42 -16.87 13.81
N PHE A 527 -17.17 -16.54 13.48
CA PHE A 527 -16.78 -15.95 12.19
C PHE A 527 -16.29 -17.00 11.20
N THR A 528 -16.28 -16.64 9.92
CA THR A 528 -15.75 -17.42 8.79
C THR A 528 -14.75 -16.58 8.00
N PRO A 529 -13.83 -17.19 7.21
CA PRO A 529 -12.80 -16.45 6.49
C PRO A 529 -13.36 -15.43 5.52
N ALA A 530 -12.66 -14.31 5.34
CA ALA A 530 -13.02 -13.29 4.35
C ALA A 530 -13.08 -13.81 2.91
N THR A 531 -12.29 -14.84 2.58
CA THR A 531 -12.23 -15.47 1.25
C THR A 531 -13.29 -16.55 1.04
N GLY A 532 -14.07 -16.91 2.07
CA GLY A 532 -14.97 -18.06 2.07
C GLY A 532 -14.25 -19.42 2.18
N ALA A 533 -15.01 -20.49 2.01
CA ALA A 533 -14.56 -21.88 2.15
C ALA A 533 -13.53 -22.28 1.07
N SER A 534 -12.56 -23.14 1.43
CA SER A 534 -11.64 -23.74 0.47
C SER A 534 -12.26 -25.01 -0.10
N CYS A 535 -12.29 -25.12 -1.43
CA CYS A 535 -13.01 -26.19 -2.13
C CYS A 535 -12.09 -27.00 -3.05
N CYS A 536 -12.40 -28.30 -3.22
CA CYS A 536 -11.73 -29.20 -4.13
C CYS A 536 -12.77 -30.07 -4.85
N GLU A 537 -12.46 -30.47 -6.08
CA GLU A 537 -13.30 -31.37 -6.87
C GLU A 537 -12.59 -32.70 -7.06
N ILE A 538 -13.34 -33.80 -6.90
CA ILE A 538 -12.82 -35.15 -7.07
C ILE A 538 -13.85 -36.05 -7.73
N ASN A 539 -13.39 -36.92 -8.64
CA ASN A 539 -14.24 -37.89 -9.30
C ASN A 539 -14.23 -39.23 -8.55
N VAL A 540 -15.33 -39.54 -7.87
CA VAL A 540 -15.49 -40.77 -7.09
C VAL A 540 -15.87 -41.92 -8.03
N PRO A 541 -15.07 -43.00 -8.11
CA PRO A 541 -15.34 -44.09 -9.04
C PRO A 541 -16.61 -44.86 -8.65
N PRO A 542 -17.34 -45.47 -9.60
CA PRO A 542 -18.45 -46.36 -9.28
C PRO A 542 -17.95 -47.66 -8.62
N LEU A 543 -18.72 -48.19 -7.68
CA LEU A 543 -18.49 -49.51 -7.08
C LEU A 543 -18.48 -50.58 -8.18
N ILE A 544 -17.35 -51.27 -8.35
CA ILE A 544 -17.24 -52.41 -9.26
C ILE A 544 -17.94 -53.61 -8.60
N PRO A 545 -19.00 -54.19 -9.21
CA PRO A 545 -19.68 -55.35 -8.63
C PRO A 545 -18.74 -56.56 -8.59
N GLN A 546 -18.61 -57.20 -7.42
CA GLN A 546 -17.90 -58.47 -7.31
C GLN A 546 -18.69 -59.58 -8.00
N ILE A 547 -18.09 -60.24 -8.99
CA ILE A 547 -18.67 -61.39 -9.68
C ILE A 547 -18.30 -62.63 -8.85
N PRO A 548 -19.26 -63.36 -8.25
CA PRO A 548 -18.95 -64.57 -7.49
C PRO A 548 -18.44 -65.69 -8.42
N ILE A 549 -17.59 -66.57 -7.87
CA ILE A 549 -17.25 -67.87 -8.47
C ILE A 549 -18.43 -68.85 -8.28
N SER A 550 -18.59 -69.85 -9.14
CA SER A 550 -19.66 -70.85 -9.00
C SER A 550 -19.11 -72.24 -8.67
N ASN A 551 -19.98 -73.15 -8.22
CA ASN A 551 -19.66 -74.55 -7.90
C ASN A 551 -18.44 -74.74 -6.98
N LEU A 552 -18.30 -73.92 -5.94
CA LEU A 552 -17.26 -74.12 -4.94
C LEU A 552 -17.49 -75.43 -4.17
N ILE A 553 -16.60 -76.39 -4.36
CA ILE A 553 -16.58 -77.70 -3.72
C ILE A 553 -15.35 -77.76 -2.81
N CYS A 554 -15.54 -78.29 -1.61
CA CYS A 554 -14.46 -78.57 -0.66
C CYS A 554 -14.42 -80.08 -0.40
N ASN A 555 -13.32 -80.73 -0.79
CA ASN A 555 -13.08 -82.13 -0.53
C ASN A 555 -11.98 -82.27 0.54
N LEU A 556 -12.37 -82.78 1.71
CA LEU A 556 -11.43 -83.06 2.80
C LEU A 556 -11.02 -84.52 2.75
N ASP A 557 -9.72 -84.78 2.59
CA ASP A 557 -9.16 -86.09 2.85
C ASP A 557 -9.00 -86.28 4.37
N THR A 558 -9.84 -87.14 4.94
CA THR A 558 -9.87 -87.39 6.39
C THR A 558 -8.67 -88.20 6.89
N ALA A 559 -7.87 -88.81 6.00
CA ALA A 559 -6.65 -89.49 6.38
C ALA A 559 -5.45 -88.54 6.48
N THR A 560 -5.42 -87.48 5.66
CA THR A 560 -4.27 -86.55 5.57
C THR A 560 -4.58 -85.15 6.11
N CYS A 561 -5.84 -84.84 6.43
CA CYS A 561 -6.33 -83.52 6.83
C CYS A 561 -6.08 -82.41 5.78
N ILE A 562 -5.89 -82.79 4.51
CA ILE A 562 -5.73 -81.86 3.39
C ILE A 562 -7.09 -81.55 2.78
N ALA A 563 -7.35 -80.26 2.52
CA ALA A 563 -8.59 -79.81 1.89
C ALA A 563 -8.33 -79.30 0.47
N ASP A 564 -8.94 -79.93 -0.52
CA ASP A 564 -8.92 -79.47 -1.90
C ASP A 564 -10.18 -78.64 -2.18
N LEU A 565 -9.98 -77.38 -2.51
CA LEU A 565 -11.03 -76.48 -2.98
C LEU A 565 -11.01 -76.42 -4.50
N THR A 566 -12.17 -76.60 -5.12
CA THR A 566 -12.34 -76.46 -6.58
C THR A 566 -13.57 -75.61 -6.87
N TRP A 567 -13.53 -74.78 -7.91
CA TRP A 567 -14.66 -73.96 -8.34
C TRP A 567 -14.62 -73.73 -9.84
N ASP A 568 -15.76 -73.31 -10.40
CA ASP A 568 -15.89 -72.93 -11.79
C ASP A 568 -15.75 -71.41 -11.94
N ASN A 569 -14.93 -71.01 -12.91
CA ASN A 569 -14.81 -69.61 -13.30
C ASN A 569 -15.83 -69.32 -14.41
N GLU A 570 -16.95 -68.70 -14.06
CA GLU A 570 -18.00 -68.33 -15.04
C GLU A 570 -17.65 -67.07 -15.85
N SER A 571 -16.55 -66.40 -15.51
CA SER A 571 -16.06 -65.18 -16.16
C SER A 571 -14.53 -65.11 -16.14
N SER A 572 -13.95 -64.18 -16.90
CA SER A 572 -12.53 -63.86 -16.81
C SER A 572 -12.28 -62.96 -15.59
N TYR A 573 -11.71 -63.52 -14.53
CA TYR A 573 -11.31 -62.77 -13.33
C TYR A 573 -9.87 -62.28 -13.48
N SER A 574 -9.56 -61.09 -12.97
CA SER A 574 -8.17 -60.61 -12.82
C SER A 574 -7.48 -61.28 -11.62
N SER A 575 -8.22 -61.51 -10.54
CA SER A 575 -7.81 -62.27 -9.36
C SER A 575 -9.02 -62.90 -8.68
N ILE A 576 -8.79 -63.95 -7.89
CA ILE A 576 -9.80 -64.62 -7.06
C ILE A 576 -9.36 -64.49 -5.61
N ASN A 577 -10.19 -63.92 -4.75
CA ASN A 577 -9.92 -63.83 -3.32
C ASN A 577 -10.77 -64.85 -2.55
N LEU A 578 -10.12 -65.84 -1.95
CA LEU A 578 -10.76 -66.84 -1.10
C LEU A 578 -10.68 -66.39 0.36
N GLN A 579 -11.82 -66.27 1.03
CA GLN A 579 -11.88 -65.95 2.45
C GLN A 579 -11.96 -67.24 3.28
N LEU A 580 -10.86 -67.55 3.98
CA LEU A 580 -10.68 -68.73 4.82
C LEU A 580 -10.75 -68.29 6.28
N GLY A 581 -11.99 -68.16 6.80
CA GLY A 581 -12.22 -67.62 8.13
C GLY A 581 -11.73 -66.17 8.26
N ALA A 582 -10.75 -65.94 9.12
CA ALA A 582 -10.15 -64.62 9.36
C ALA A 582 -8.99 -64.26 8.40
N THR A 583 -8.63 -65.18 7.50
CA THR A 583 -7.53 -64.97 6.53
C THR A 583 -8.08 -64.91 5.11
N SER A 584 -7.40 -64.18 4.24
CA SER A 584 -7.70 -64.14 2.80
C SER A 584 -6.52 -64.64 2.00
N LEU A 585 -6.81 -65.38 0.93
CA LEU A 585 -5.83 -65.84 -0.05
C LEU A 585 -6.20 -65.30 -1.43
N THR A 586 -5.33 -64.46 -1.98
CA THR A 586 -5.48 -63.94 -3.35
C THR A 586 -4.76 -64.85 -4.35
N LEU A 587 -5.51 -65.35 -5.32
CA LEU A 587 -5.03 -66.21 -6.40
C LEU A 587 -5.16 -65.49 -7.76
N PRO A 588 -4.32 -65.83 -8.75
CA PRO A 588 -4.53 -65.39 -10.13
C PRO A 588 -5.93 -65.81 -10.63
N GLY A 589 -6.60 -64.94 -11.39
CA GLY A 589 -8.01 -65.13 -11.75
C GLY A 589 -8.31 -66.27 -12.75
N ASN A 590 -7.29 -66.98 -13.21
CA ASN A 590 -7.42 -68.19 -14.02
C ASN A 590 -7.34 -69.49 -13.19
N VAL A 591 -7.07 -69.41 -11.89
CA VAL A 591 -7.03 -70.57 -11.00
C VAL A 591 -8.45 -71.05 -10.71
N THR A 592 -8.66 -72.36 -10.77
CA THR A 592 -9.96 -73.02 -10.49
C THR A 592 -9.87 -74.03 -9.35
N SER A 593 -8.69 -74.16 -8.72
CA SER A 593 -8.50 -75.04 -7.57
C SER A 593 -7.33 -74.59 -6.70
N VAL A 594 -7.40 -74.88 -5.41
CA VAL A 594 -6.28 -74.72 -4.48
C VAL A 594 -6.32 -75.83 -3.43
N THR A 595 -5.16 -76.43 -3.18
CA THR A 595 -4.97 -77.39 -2.09
C THR A 595 -4.51 -76.64 -0.86
N LEU A 596 -5.31 -76.70 0.20
CA LEU A 596 -4.96 -76.17 1.51
C LEU A 596 -4.29 -77.27 2.33
N PRO A 597 -3.03 -77.08 2.75
CA PRO A 597 -2.36 -78.06 3.61
C PRO A 597 -3.07 -78.17 4.95
N ALA A 598 -2.90 -79.31 5.63
CA ALA A 598 -3.34 -79.47 7.01
C ALA A 598 -2.75 -78.35 7.89
N PRO A 599 -3.51 -77.85 8.88
CA PRO A 599 -3.11 -76.72 9.72
C PRO A 599 -1.79 -76.93 10.46
#